data_AF-A0A4Q5QDJ7-F1
#
_entry.id   AF-A0A4Q5QDJ7-F1
#
_cell.length_a   1.000
_cell.length_b   1.000
_cell.length_c   1.000
_cell.angle_alpha   90.00
_cell.angle_beta   90.00
_cell.angle_gamma   90.00
#
_symmetry.space_group_name_H-M   'P 1'
#
loop_
_entity.id
_entity.type
_entity.pdbx_description
1 polymer ?
#
loop_
_entity_poly.entity_id
_entity_poly.type
_entity_poly.pdbx_seq_one_letter_code
_entity_poly.pdbx_strand_id
1 'polypeptide(L)'
;RPLMPNNTTHRAATIQRVRLGAGKDGKLIAIGHESLSGNLPGGGPEIAAAQTELLYAGANRLNLTRLATLDLPEGNAMRAPGEASGMMALEVAMDELAEKLGMDPVELRIINDTQVVPSDPGRGSGTDPQGASGNQGPQKPASRPFSTRELVQCLRTGADRFGWKERDPKPGARRDGNWLIGMGMASAIRGAPIIPAGARVTLDGKGMVTVESNMTDMGTGSYTIIGQTTAEMMGLPLDRIIVKLADTRFPEAFGGGGQAGAATATAGVYAACVKLREAVATSLGFNSGDVEFADGEVRSGNRRVPLAGAAKAGPITAEDKMEYGDLSKRYEQQTFGAHFCEVGVDAWTGEIRIR
;
A
#
# COMPACT_ATOMS: atom_id res chain seq x y z
N ARG A 1 4.65 27.80 11.23
CA ARG A 1 4.93 26.49 11.89
C ARG A 1 4.15 26.30 13.20
N PRO A 2 4.16 27.24 14.18
CA PRO A 2 3.53 27.01 15.49
C PRO A 2 2.02 26.76 15.46
N LEU A 3 1.32 27.33 14.47
CA LEU A 3 -0.12 27.15 14.31
C LEU A 3 -0.51 25.79 13.73
N MET A 4 0.38 25.17 12.94
CA MET A 4 0.05 23.97 12.16
C MET A 4 -0.54 22.83 13.01
N PRO A 5 0.05 22.43 14.15
CA PRO A 5 -0.44 21.26 14.90
C PRO A 5 -1.88 21.37 15.43
N ASN A 6 -2.40 22.58 15.61
CA ASN A 6 -3.77 22.80 16.10
C ASN A 6 -4.70 23.39 15.04
N ASN A 7 -4.16 24.03 13.99
CA ASN A 7 -4.94 24.60 12.91
C ASN A 7 -5.32 23.56 11.85
N THR A 8 -4.46 22.56 11.61
CA THR A 8 -4.74 21.47 10.67
C THR A 8 -5.22 20.22 11.40
N THR A 9 -5.19 19.08 10.71
CA THR A 9 -5.55 17.79 11.27
C THR A 9 -4.37 17.11 11.97
N HIS A 10 -4.67 16.09 12.78
CA HIS A 10 -3.68 15.19 13.38
C HIS A 10 -4.16 13.74 13.33
N ARG A 11 -3.25 12.76 13.53
CA ARG A 11 -3.68 11.37 13.79
C ARG A 11 -4.41 11.32 15.13
N ALA A 12 -5.62 10.80 15.17
CA ALA A 12 -6.35 10.65 16.42
C ALA A 12 -5.61 9.67 17.36
N ALA A 13 -5.53 10.02 18.64
CA ALA A 13 -5.03 9.10 19.65
C ALA A 13 -5.98 7.89 19.80
N THR A 14 -5.41 6.73 20.12
CA THR A 14 -6.17 5.47 20.24
C THR A 14 -5.97 4.84 21.62
N ILE A 15 -7.04 4.30 22.20
CA ILE A 15 -6.98 3.37 23.32
C ILE A 15 -7.41 2.01 22.79
N GLN A 16 -6.49 1.04 22.80
CA GLN A 16 -6.70 -0.27 22.19
C GLN A 16 -6.64 -1.37 23.24
N ARG A 17 -7.53 -2.36 23.11
CA ARG A 17 -7.53 -3.58 23.92
C ARG A 17 -7.43 -4.79 22.99
N VAL A 18 -6.28 -5.47 23.06
CA VAL A 18 -6.03 -6.71 22.32
C VAL A 18 -6.11 -7.90 23.27
N ARG A 19 -6.77 -8.98 22.84
CA ARG A 19 -6.92 -10.23 23.57
C ARG A 19 -6.67 -11.39 22.62
N LEU A 20 -5.61 -12.15 22.85
CA LEU A 20 -5.25 -13.30 22.03
C LEU A 20 -5.41 -14.59 22.84
N GLY A 21 -6.03 -15.59 22.22
CA GLY A 21 -6.10 -16.95 22.74
C GLY A 21 -5.48 -17.91 21.73
N ALA A 22 -4.56 -18.74 22.19
CA ALA A 22 -3.88 -19.74 21.38
C ALA A 22 -3.80 -21.10 22.07
N GLY A 23 -3.66 -22.17 21.28
CA GLY A 23 -3.27 -23.48 21.77
C GLY A 23 -1.82 -23.51 22.25
N LYS A 24 -1.41 -24.62 22.89
CA LYS A 24 0.00 -24.85 23.26
C LYS A 24 0.93 -24.98 22.05
N ASP A 25 0.35 -25.31 20.89
CA ASP A 25 1.02 -25.35 19.59
C ASP A 25 1.15 -23.95 18.96
N GLY A 26 0.72 -22.89 19.66
CA GLY A 26 0.80 -21.50 19.22
C GLY A 26 -0.24 -21.06 18.20
N LYS A 27 -1.13 -21.96 17.76
CA LYS A 27 -2.21 -21.61 16.83
C LYS A 27 -3.28 -20.77 17.51
N LEU A 28 -3.58 -19.62 16.95
CA LEU A 28 -4.63 -18.71 17.41
C LEU A 28 -5.99 -19.37 17.26
N ILE A 29 -6.72 -19.46 18.37
CA ILE A 29 -8.11 -19.91 18.42
C ILE A 29 -9.08 -18.73 18.54
N ALA A 30 -8.64 -17.63 19.15
CA ALA A 30 -9.44 -16.44 19.37
C ALA A 30 -8.61 -15.16 19.27
N ILE A 31 -9.16 -14.14 18.60
CA ILE A 31 -8.56 -12.81 18.47
C ILE A 31 -9.63 -11.75 18.76
N GLY A 32 -9.41 -10.93 19.78
CA GLY A 32 -10.23 -9.77 20.07
C GLY A 32 -9.39 -8.49 19.96
N HIS A 33 -9.83 -7.52 19.16
CA HIS A 33 -9.22 -6.20 19.09
C HIS A 33 -10.31 -5.13 19.12
N GLU A 34 -10.32 -4.36 20.19
CA GLU A 34 -11.19 -3.21 20.37
C GLU A 34 -10.35 -1.93 20.34
N SER A 35 -10.77 -0.93 19.57
CA SER A 35 -10.13 0.38 19.49
C SER A 35 -11.13 1.49 19.83
N LEU A 36 -10.71 2.46 20.62
CA LEU A 36 -11.41 3.71 20.88
C LEU A 36 -10.53 4.87 20.38
N SER A 37 -11.10 5.73 19.53
CA SER A 37 -10.52 7.02 19.17
C SER A 37 -11.54 8.13 19.43
N GLY A 38 -11.12 9.40 19.37
CA GLY A 38 -12.02 10.54 19.46
C GLY A 38 -11.83 11.55 18.34
N ASN A 39 -12.90 12.26 17.99
CA ASN A 39 -12.90 13.30 16.96
C ASN A 39 -13.99 14.35 17.24
N LEU A 40 -14.02 15.44 16.46
CA LEU A 40 -15.09 16.43 16.47
C LEU A 40 -16.45 15.80 16.10
N PRO A 41 -17.59 16.45 16.44
CA PRO A 41 -18.90 16.03 15.97
C PRO A 41 -18.93 15.87 14.43
N GLY A 42 -19.32 14.68 13.96
CA GLY A 42 -19.35 14.35 12.52
C GLY A 42 -18.01 13.89 11.93
N GLY A 43 -16.92 13.90 12.72
CA GLY A 43 -15.64 13.32 12.31
C GLY A 43 -15.63 11.79 12.30
N GLY A 44 -14.70 11.19 11.55
CA GLY A 44 -14.51 9.74 11.46
C GLY A 44 -13.58 9.17 12.53
N PRO A 45 -13.58 7.83 12.76
CA PRO A 45 -12.67 7.17 13.69
C PRO A 45 -11.28 6.88 13.07
N GLU A 46 -10.28 6.70 13.94
CA GLU A 46 -9.05 5.99 13.58
C GLU A 46 -9.34 4.48 13.66
N ILE A 47 -9.45 3.83 12.50
CA ILE A 47 -9.86 2.41 12.34
C ILE A 47 -8.76 1.40 12.72
N ALA A 48 -8.15 1.58 13.90
CA ALA A 48 -6.95 0.86 14.34
C ALA A 48 -7.12 -0.65 14.54
N ALA A 49 -8.34 -1.19 14.50
CA ALA A 49 -8.55 -2.62 14.63
C ALA A 49 -8.67 -3.34 13.28
N ALA A 50 -8.82 -2.62 12.15
CA ALA A 50 -9.19 -3.18 10.85
C ALA A 50 -8.25 -4.29 10.34
N GLN A 51 -6.93 -4.09 10.39
CA GLN A 51 -5.95 -5.09 9.94
C GLN A 51 -6.02 -6.42 10.70
N THR A 52 -6.58 -6.40 11.91
CA THR A 52 -6.79 -7.61 12.72
C THR A 52 -7.77 -8.56 12.04
N GLU A 53 -8.66 -8.11 11.17
CA GLU A 53 -9.54 -9.01 10.40
C GLU A 53 -8.78 -9.87 9.39
N LEU A 54 -7.60 -9.43 8.95
CA LEU A 54 -6.93 -9.97 7.76
C LEU A 54 -5.58 -10.63 8.06
N LEU A 55 -4.85 -10.13 9.06
CA LEU A 55 -3.43 -10.44 9.20
C LEU A 55 -3.17 -11.89 9.64
N TYR A 56 -3.81 -12.37 10.70
CA TYR A 56 -3.56 -13.72 11.23
C TYR A 56 -4.81 -14.59 11.22
N ALA A 57 -4.59 -15.90 11.05
CA ALA A 57 -5.62 -16.93 11.23
C ALA A 57 -6.25 -16.86 12.63
N GLY A 58 -7.41 -17.49 12.81
CA GLY A 58 -8.08 -17.58 14.11
C GLY A 58 -9.59 -17.59 13.93
N ALA A 59 -10.22 -18.69 14.35
CA ALA A 59 -11.62 -18.97 14.04
C ALA A 59 -12.60 -18.04 14.77
N ASN A 60 -12.29 -17.62 15.99
CA ASN A 60 -13.18 -16.80 16.82
C ASN A 60 -12.65 -15.37 16.86
N ARG A 61 -13.45 -14.41 16.40
CA ARG A 61 -12.97 -13.03 16.22
C ARG A 61 -13.92 -12.02 16.83
N LEU A 62 -13.34 -10.98 17.41
CA LEU A 62 -14.04 -9.76 17.82
C LEU A 62 -13.24 -8.58 17.29
N ASN A 63 -13.85 -7.77 16.45
CA ASN A 63 -13.28 -6.51 16.00
C ASN A 63 -14.27 -5.39 16.32
N LEU A 64 -13.82 -4.36 17.03
CA LEU A 64 -14.69 -3.27 17.46
C LEU A 64 -13.97 -1.93 17.36
N THR A 65 -14.62 -0.97 16.71
CA THR A 65 -14.20 0.44 16.71
C THR A 65 -15.24 1.28 17.44
N ARG A 66 -14.78 2.08 18.39
CA ARG A 66 -15.59 3.05 19.15
C ARG A 66 -15.10 4.45 18.85
N LEU A 67 -16.03 5.40 18.78
CA LEU A 67 -15.74 6.81 18.52
C LEU A 67 -16.31 7.66 19.65
N ALA A 68 -15.45 8.42 20.31
CA ALA A 68 -15.84 9.47 21.24
C ALA A 68 -15.91 10.82 20.52
N THR A 69 -16.78 11.70 21.02
CA THR A 69 -16.78 13.12 20.63
C THR A 69 -15.77 13.88 21.50
N LEU A 70 -14.85 14.63 20.90
CA LEU A 70 -13.84 15.45 21.57
C LEU A 70 -13.76 16.85 20.94
N ASP A 71 -13.49 17.86 21.77
CA ASP A 71 -13.27 19.25 21.36
C ASP A 71 -11.79 19.57 21.09
N LEU A 72 -11.03 18.59 20.58
CA LEU A 72 -9.67 18.77 20.07
C LEU A 72 -9.70 19.19 18.60
N PRO A 73 -8.57 19.63 18.00
CA PRO A 73 -8.47 19.77 16.55
C PRO A 73 -8.89 18.49 15.81
N GLU A 74 -9.25 18.61 14.53
CA GLU A 74 -9.81 17.49 13.76
C GLU A 74 -8.83 16.31 13.65
N GLY A 75 -9.28 15.12 14.04
CA GLY A 75 -8.58 13.88 13.78
C GLY A 75 -8.78 13.44 12.33
N ASN A 76 -7.71 13.24 11.56
CA ASN A 76 -7.80 12.81 10.16
C ASN A 76 -6.55 12.01 9.75
N ALA A 77 -6.44 11.72 8.46
CA ALA A 77 -5.44 10.85 7.87
C ALA A 77 -4.01 11.35 8.14
N MET A 78 -3.23 10.46 8.76
CA MET A 78 -1.77 10.48 8.74
C MET A 78 -1.31 9.14 8.18
N ARG A 79 -0.14 9.10 7.50
CA ARG A 79 0.33 7.95 6.70
C ARG A 79 -0.02 6.58 7.32
N ALA A 80 -0.76 5.76 6.57
CA ALA A 80 -1.42 4.54 7.07
C ALA A 80 -2.41 4.81 8.23
N PRO A 81 -3.53 5.53 7.98
CA PRO A 81 -4.58 5.75 8.99
C PRO A 81 -5.19 4.42 9.39
N GLY A 82 -5.33 4.16 10.69
CA GLY A 82 -5.76 2.88 11.24
C GLY A 82 -4.59 1.91 11.40
N GLU A 83 -4.08 1.34 10.32
CA GLU A 83 -3.11 0.24 10.38
C GLU A 83 -1.81 0.63 11.11
N ALA A 84 -1.35 1.89 11.03
CA ALA A 84 -0.16 2.30 11.79
C ALA A 84 -0.38 2.17 13.30
N SER A 85 -1.43 2.79 13.84
CA SER A 85 -1.75 2.74 15.26
C SER A 85 -2.19 1.33 15.70
N GLY A 86 -2.89 0.63 14.82
CA GLY A 86 -3.36 -0.73 15.03
C GLY A 86 -2.28 -1.79 15.12
N MET A 87 -1.32 -1.74 14.20
CA MET A 87 -0.19 -2.66 14.18
C MET A 87 0.72 -2.45 15.39
N MET A 88 0.84 -1.23 15.90
CA MET A 88 1.60 -0.97 17.14
C MET A 88 1.07 -1.80 18.31
N ALA A 89 -0.25 -1.94 18.48
CA ALA A 89 -0.83 -2.71 19.57
C ALA A 89 -0.86 -4.22 19.27
N LEU A 90 -1.29 -4.59 18.05
CA LEU A 90 -1.43 -5.99 17.66
C LEU A 90 -0.08 -6.73 17.67
N GLU A 91 0.97 -6.13 17.13
CA GLU A 91 2.27 -6.79 17.00
C GLU A 91 3.03 -6.91 18.33
N VAL A 92 2.79 -5.99 19.27
CA VAL A 92 3.27 -6.14 20.65
C VAL A 92 2.53 -7.29 21.34
N ALA A 93 1.20 -7.37 21.20
CA ALA A 93 0.43 -8.48 21.77
C ALA A 93 0.84 -9.85 21.21
N MET A 94 1.22 -9.91 19.92
CA MET A 94 1.78 -11.13 19.32
C MET A 94 3.15 -11.49 19.92
N ASP A 95 3.99 -10.52 20.23
CA ASP A 95 5.29 -10.75 20.89
C ASP A 95 5.12 -11.24 22.34
N GLU A 96 4.21 -10.62 23.10
CA GLU A 96 3.85 -11.07 24.45
C GLU A 96 3.27 -12.50 24.44
N LEU A 97 2.47 -12.85 23.43
CA LEU A 97 1.96 -14.21 23.26
C LEU A 97 3.09 -15.20 22.96
N ALA A 98 4.06 -14.82 22.11
CA ALA A 98 5.23 -15.64 21.80
C ALA A 98 6.06 -15.90 23.07
N GLU A 99 6.34 -14.85 23.85
CA GLU A 99 7.03 -14.97 25.13
C GLU A 99 6.29 -15.92 26.09
N LYS A 100 4.98 -15.73 26.24
CA LYS A 100 4.15 -16.54 27.14
C LYS A 100 4.13 -18.02 26.74
N LEU A 101 4.28 -18.33 25.45
CA LEU A 101 4.35 -19.69 24.92
C LEU A 101 5.78 -20.24 24.86
N GLY A 102 6.80 -19.42 25.14
CA GLY A 102 8.20 -19.80 24.94
C GLY A 102 8.54 -20.08 23.48
N MET A 103 7.88 -19.38 22.56
CA MET A 103 8.04 -19.54 21.11
C MET A 103 8.84 -18.41 20.50
N ASP A 104 9.56 -18.70 19.42
CA ASP A 104 10.14 -17.65 18.60
C ASP A 104 9.03 -16.81 17.95
N PRO A 105 9.08 -15.46 18.02
CA PRO A 105 8.01 -14.60 17.54
C PRO A 105 7.89 -14.56 16.00
N VAL A 106 8.93 -14.93 15.25
CA VAL A 106 8.85 -15.13 13.79
C VAL A 106 8.06 -16.40 13.52
N GLU A 107 8.40 -17.50 14.18
CA GLU A 107 7.70 -18.79 14.00
C GLU A 107 6.24 -18.70 14.44
N LEU A 108 5.93 -18.01 15.54
CA LEU A 108 4.54 -17.79 15.96
C LEU A 108 3.71 -17.09 14.87
N ARG A 109 4.29 -16.12 14.16
CA ARG A 109 3.61 -15.43 13.06
C ARG A 109 3.45 -16.32 11.83
N ILE A 110 4.46 -17.14 11.52
CA ILE A 110 4.42 -18.09 10.40
C ILE A 110 3.32 -19.14 10.61
N ILE A 111 3.23 -19.76 11.79
CA ILE A 111 2.20 -20.79 12.05
C ILE A 111 0.77 -20.22 12.07
N ASN A 112 0.63 -18.91 12.25
CA ASN A 112 -0.64 -18.17 12.24
C ASN A 112 -0.88 -17.42 10.92
N ASP A 113 -0.12 -17.70 9.88
CA ASP A 113 -0.39 -17.20 8.53
C ASP A 113 -1.75 -17.71 8.02
N THR A 114 -2.35 -16.97 7.09
CA THR A 114 -3.61 -17.34 6.45
C THR A 114 -3.60 -16.93 4.99
N GLN A 115 -3.96 -17.86 4.10
CA GLN A 115 -4.03 -17.63 2.65
C GLN A 115 -5.44 -17.22 2.17
N VAL A 116 -6.39 -17.18 3.09
CA VAL A 116 -7.75 -16.65 2.89
C VAL A 116 -8.07 -15.61 3.94
N VAL A 117 -9.04 -14.74 3.65
CA VAL A 117 -9.59 -13.77 4.61
C VAL A 117 -10.28 -14.52 5.76
N PRO A 118 -9.83 -14.43 7.02
CA PRO A 118 -10.42 -15.19 8.14
C PRO A 118 -11.85 -14.77 8.52
N SER A 119 -12.21 -13.50 8.31
CA SER A 119 -13.54 -12.94 8.58
C SER A 119 -13.92 -12.00 7.45
N ASP A 120 -15.08 -12.19 6.82
CA ASP A 120 -15.56 -11.26 5.79
C ASP A 120 -15.95 -9.94 6.45
N PRO A 121 -15.25 -8.83 6.20
CA PRO A 121 -15.67 -7.54 6.71
C PRO A 121 -16.85 -6.97 5.92
N GLY A 122 -17.31 -7.61 4.84
CA GLY A 122 -18.31 -7.06 3.92
C GLY A 122 -17.87 -5.75 3.24
N ARG A 123 -16.59 -5.37 3.40
CA ARG A 123 -16.00 -4.17 2.81
C ARG A 123 -15.33 -4.58 1.50
N GLY A 124 -15.78 -3.97 0.41
CA GLY A 124 -14.90 -3.81 -0.75
C GLY A 124 -13.66 -2.99 -0.34
N SER A 125 -12.61 -3.03 -1.16
CA SER A 125 -11.36 -2.27 -1.00
C SER A 125 -11.56 -0.74 -1.13
N GLY A 126 -12.51 -0.18 -0.38
CA GLY A 126 -12.94 1.20 -0.43
C GLY A 126 -11.81 2.14 -0.05
N THR A 127 -11.80 3.28 -0.74
CA THR A 127 -10.71 4.27 -0.74
C THR A 127 -10.87 5.32 0.35
N ASP A 128 -11.95 5.22 1.12
CA ASP A 128 -12.33 6.16 2.17
C ASP A 128 -12.19 5.47 3.54
N PRO A 129 -11.12 5.78 4.30
CA PRO A 129 -10.95 5.28 5.67
C PRO A 129 -12.01 5.82 6.65
N GLN A 130 -12.68 6.93 6.32
CA GLN A 130 -13.63 7.64 7.19
C GLN A 130 -15.09 7.30 6.90
N GLY A 131 -15.43 6.90 5.67
CA GLY A 131 -16.77 6.48 5.26
C GLY A 131 -17.23 5.10 5.77
N ALA A 132 -16.40 4.41 6.55
CA ALA A 132 -16.63 3.02 6.94
C ALA A 132 -17.32 2.84 8.32
N SER A 133 -18.04 3.84 8.83
CA SER A 133 -18.77 3.76 10.11
C SER A 133 -20.19 3.17 9.98
N GLY A 134 -20.33 2.06 9.25
CA GLY A 134 -21.56 1.26 9.24
C GLY A 134 -21.49 0.18 10.32
N ASN A 135 -22.53 0.08 11.16
CA ASN A 135 -22.70 -1.02 12.10
C ASN A 135 -22.84 -2.33 11.31
N GLN A 136 -21.85 -3.21 11.38
CA GLN A 136 -21.84 -4.45 10.60
C GLN A 136 -22.57 -5.55 11.38
N GLY A 137 -23.54 -6.20 10.74
CA GLY A 137 -24.18 -7.41 11.25
C GLY A 137 -23.19 -8.57 11.39
N PRO A 138 -23.65 -9.77 11.79
CA PRO A 138 -22.78 -10.90 12.09
C PRO A 138 -21.82 -11.22 10.93
N GLN A 139 -20.51 -11.16 11.21
CA GLN A 139 -19.44 -11.48 10.28
C GLN A 139 -19.62 -12.93 9.78
N LYS A 140 -19.74 -13.10 8.46
CA LYS A 140 -19.70 -14.43 7.86
C LYS A 140 -18.23 -14.87 7.77
N PRO A 141 -17.91 -16.17 7.94
CA PRO A 141 -16.61 -16.66 7.53
C PRO A 141 -16.51 -16.49 6.01
N ALA A 142 -15.75 -15.50 5.55
CA ALA A 142 -15.31 -15.47 4.17
C ALA A 142 -14.21 -16.51 4.01
N SER A 143 -14.16 -17.11 2.83
CA SER A 143 -13.04 -17.92 2.35
C SER A 143 -12.39 -17.27 1.12
N ARG A 144 -12.55 -15.94 0.98
CA ARG A 144 -11.99 -15.19 -0.14
C ARG A 144 -10.46 -15.27 -0.09
N PRO A 145 -9.80 -15.80 -1.14
CA PRO A 145 -8.35 -15.90 -1.16
C PRO A 145 -7.70 -14.51 -1.26
N PHE A 146 -6.49 -14.36 -0.72
CA PHE A 146 -5.64 -13.25 -1.11
C PHE A 146 -5.23 -13.40 -2.58
N SER A 147 -5.03 -12.31 -3.30
CA SER A 147 -4.52 -12.38 -4.68
C SER A 147 -3.12 -13.02 -4.72
N THR A 148 -2.26 -12.57 -3.81
CA THR A 148 -0.92 -13.07 -3.53
C THR A 148 -0.57 -12.68 -2.09
N ARG A 149 0.03 -13.58 -1.32
CA ARG A 149 0.43 -13.30 0.06
C ARG A 149 1.74 -13.99 0.42
N GLU A 150 2.80 -13.20 0.47
CA GLU A 150 4.17 -13.66 0.74
C GLU A 150 4.67 -13.24 2.13
N LEU A 151 3.77 -13.11 3.12
CA LEU A 151 4.16 -12.71 4.49
C LEU A 151 5.22 -13.66 5.08
N VAL A 152 5.05 -14.97 4.91
CA VAL A 152 6.02 -15.97 5.37
C VAL A 152 7.38 -15.79 4.70
N GLN A 153 7.41 -15.43 3.42
CA GLN A 153 8.66 -15.12 2.72
C GLN A 153 9.31 -13.85 3.27
N CYS A 154 8.54 -12.79 3.54
CA CYS A 154 9.04 -11.56 4.18
C CYS A 154 9.67 -11.86 5.53
N LEU A 155 9.00 -12.65 6.36
CA LEU A 155 9.45 -13.05 7.70
C LEU A 155 10.76 -13.84 7.64
N ARG A 156 10.82 -14.89 6.81
CA ARG A 156 12.02 -15.72 6.67
C ARG A 156 13.20 -14.95 6.07
N THR A 157 12.96 -14.17 5.01
CA THR A 157 14.01 -13.39 4.36
C THR A 157 14.54 -12.30 5.28
N GLY A 158 13.65 -11.61 6.01
CA GLY A 158 14.04 -10.60 6.98
C GLY A 158 14.83 -11.20 8.14
N ALA A 159 14.39 -12.33 8.70
CA ALA A 159 15.09 -13.01 9.78
C ALA A 159 16.50 -13.47 9.37
N ASP A 160 16.64 -14.03 8.17
CA ASP A 160 17.95 -14.45 7.64
C ASP A 160 18.88 -13.26 7.42
N ARG A 161 18.42 -12.23 6.69
CA ARG A 161 19.25 -11.04 6.37
C ARG A 161 19.60 -10.20 7.58
N PHE A 162 18.74 -10.16 8.59
CA PHE A 162 18.96 -9.38 9.81
C PHE A 162 19.87 -10.10 10.82
N GLY A 163 20.18 -11.39 10.61
CA GLY A 163 20.91 -12.18 11.60
C GLY A 163 20.06 -12.55 12.82
N TRP A 164 18.76 -12.78 12.65
CA TRP A 164 17.82 -13.05 13.75
C TRP A 164 18.23 -14.22 14.66
N LYS A 165 18.98 -15.20 14.12
CA LYS A 165 19.51 -16.34 14.89
C LYS A 165 20.48 -15.93 15.99
N GLU A 166 21.05 -14.74 15.92
CA GLU A 166 21.95 -14.19 16.96
C GLU A 166 21.19 -13.61 18.16
N ARG A 167 19.87 -13.47 18.05
CA ARG A 167 19.03 -12.95 19.13
C ARG A 167 19.06 -13.91 20.33
N ASP A 168 19.39 -13.37 21.50
CA ASP A 168 19.12 -14.05 22.77
C ASP A 168 17.62 -13.88 23.10
N PRO A 169 16.86 -14.99 23.26
CA PRO A 169 15.44 -14.90 23.58
C PRO A 169 15.17 -14.35 24.98
N LYS A 170 16.17 -14.33 25.88
CA LYS A 170 16.04 -13.77 27.23
C LYS A 170 16.19 -12.23 27.19
N PRO A 171 15.18 -11.46 27.60
CA PRO A 171 15.30 -10.00 27.68
C PRO A 171 16.47 -9.56 28.56
N GLY A 172 17.19 -8.52 28.11
CA GLY A 172 18.30 -7.92 28.85
C GLY A 172 19.58 -8.76 28.93
N ALA A 173 19.69 -9.84 28.15
CA ALA A 173 20.86 -10.73 28.17
C ALA A 173 22.08 -10.17 27.42
N ARG A 174 21.87 -9.38 26.35
CA ARG A 174 22.94 -8.80 25.53
C ARG A 174 23.25 -7.36 25.96
N ARG A 175 24.54 -7.04 26.05
CA ARG A 175 25.04 -5.70 26.38
C ARG A 175 26.23 -5.30 25.50
N ASP A 176 26.34 -4.00 25.27
CA ASP A 176 27.49 -3.32 24.65
C ASP A 176 27.84 -2.10 25.51
N GLY A 177 28.79 -2.28 26.43
CA GLY A 177 29.06 -1.30 27.50
C GLY A 177 27.81 -1.03 28.35
N ASN A 178 27.38 0.23 28.41
CA ASN A 178 26.18 0.66 29.16
C ASN A 178 24.86 0.38 28.41
N TRP A 179 24.92 -0.02 27.14
CA TRP A 179 23.73 -0.24 26.32
C TRP A 179 23.23 -1.67 26.49
N LEU A 180 21.96 -1.82 26.91
CA LEU A 180 21.19 -3.05 26.77
C LEU A 180 20.78 -3.20 25.31
N ILE A 181 21.14 -4.31 24.68
CA ILE A 181 20.87 -4.55 23.26
C ILE A 181 19.64 -5.45 23.12
N GLY A 182 18.65 -4.98 22.35
CA GLY A 182 17.43 -5.72 22.05
C GLY A 182 17.23 -5.87 20.54
N MET A 183 16.77 -7.04 20.12
CA MET A 183 16.31 -7.30 18.74
C MET A 183 14.82 -7.60 18.77
N GLY A 184 14.05 -6.89 17.96
CA GLY A 184 12.60 -7.03 17.85
C GLY A 184 12.14 -7.16 16.40
N MET A 185 10.94 -7.70 16.21
CA MET A 185 10.34 -7.84 14.89
C MET A 185 8.83 -7.64 14.92
N ALA A 186 8.27 -7.26 13.76
CA ALA A 186 6.84 -7.08 13.58
C ALA A 186 6.45 -7.36 12.12
N SER A 187 5.27 -7.94 11.91
CA SER A 187 4.65 -8.04 10.58
C SER A 187 4.14 -6.66 10.12
N ALA A 188 3.90 -6.54 8.81
CA ALA A 188 3.23 -5.39 8.21
C ALA A 188 2.16 -5.85 7.22
N ILE A 189 1.04 -5.13 7.18
CA ILE A 189 -0.03 -5.30 6.21
C ILE A 189 -0.64 -3.95 5.85
N ARG A 190 -0.96 -3.73 4.58
CA ARG A 190 -1.67 -2.53 4.12
C ARG A 190 -2.44 -2.79 2.83
N GLY A 191 -3.65 -2.23 2.72
CA GLY A 191 -4.51 -2.40 1.55
C GLY A 191 -3.88 -1.92 0.25
N ALA A 192 -4.13 -2.62 -0.85
CA ALA A 192 -3.67 -2.28 -2.20
C ALA A 192 -4.84 -1.86 -3.10
N PRO A 193 -5.52 -0.73 -2.83
CA PRO A 193 -6.69 -0.33 -3.60
C PRO A 193 -6.34 0.04 -5.05
N ILE A 194 -7.23 -0.34 -5.95
CA ILE A 194 -7.22 0.00 -7.38
C ILE A 194 -8.44 0.86 -7.69
N ILE A 195 -8.21 1.95 -8.42
CA ILE A 195 -9.14 3.07 -8.52
C ILE A 195 -9.03 3.63 -9.93
N PRO A 196 -10.15 3.89 -10.63
CA PRO A 196 -10.10 4.45 -11.97
C PRO A 196 -9.22 5.70 -12.03
N ALA A 197 -8.37 5.77 -13.04
CA ALA A 197 -7.49 6.90 -13.29
C ALA A 197 -7.23 7.03 -14.79
N GLY A 198 -7.22 8.29 -15.26
CA GLY A 198 -7.00 8.66 -16.64
C GLY A 198 -5.71 9.41 -16.88
N ALA A 199 -5.32 9.42 -18.14
CA ALA A 199 -4.21 10.20 -18.66
C ALA A 199 -4.46 10.60 -20.11
N ARG A 200 -3.80 11.68 -20.52
CA ARG A 200 -3.73 12.12 -21.91
C ARG A 200 -2.27 12.08 -22.34
N VAL A 201 -2.02 11.49 -23.50
CA VAL A 201 -0.67 11.29 -24.04
C VAL A 201 -0.64 11.84 -25.46
N THR A 202 0.35 12.68 -25.74
CA THR A 202 0.52 13.37 -27.02
C THR A 202 1.90 13.11 -27.59
N LEU A 203 1.96 12.54 -28.80
CA LEU A 203 3.17 12.46 -29.61
C LEU A 203 3.28 13.70 -30.51
N ASP A 204 4.40 14.41 -30.44
CA ASP A 204 4.66 15.56 -31.31
C ASP A 204 5.51 15.21 -32.56
N GLY A 205 5.63 16.16 -33.49
CA GLY A 205 6.42 16.00 -34.71
C GLY A 205 7.93 15.87 -34.50
N LYS A 206 8.45 16.09 -33.29
CA LYS A 206 9.85 15.88 -32.91
C LYS A 206 10.09 14.50 -32.30
N GLY A 207 9.04 13.70 -32.13
CA GLY A 207 9.11 12.40 -31.46
C GLY A 207 9.15 12.49 -29.93
N MET A 208 8.79 13.64 -29.35
CA MET A 208 8.60 13.78 -27.91
C MET A 208 7.20 13.32 -27.53
N VAL A 209 7.09 12.67 -26.37
CA VAL A 209 5.79 12.26 -25.83
C VAL A 209 5.51 13.06 -24.56
N THR A 210 4.40 13.81 -24.57
CA THR A 210 3.92 14.52 -23.38
C THR A 210 2.79 13.74 -22.73
N VAL A 211 2.87 13.54 -21.42
CA VAL A 211 1.86 12.87 -20.59
C VAL A 211 1.25 13.90 -19.64
N GLU A 212 -0.07 13.94 -19.59
CA GLU A 212 -0.85 14.85 -18.75
C GLU A 212 -1.82 14.02 -17.89
N SER A 213 -1.78 14.21 -16.56
CA SER A 213 -2.70 13.55 -15.63
C SER A 213 -2.89 14.42 -14.39
N ASN A 214 -4.10 14.47 -13.83
CA ASN A 214 -4.36 15.15 -12.56
C ASN A 214 -3.85 14.35 -11.33
N MET A 215 -2.91 13.42 -11.54
CA MET A 215 -2.16 12.76 -10.47
C MET A 215 -1.25 13.78 -9.76
N THR A 216 -0.95 13.56 -8.48
CA THR A 216 -0.02 14.40 -7.72
C THR A 216 1.32 13.70 -7.47
N ASP A 217 2.37 14.50 -7.25
CA ASP A 217 3.64 14.02 -6.71
C ASP A 217 4.00 14.85 -5.47
N MET A 218 4.01 14.19 -4.31
CA MET A 218 4.33 14.82 -3.02
C MET A 218 5.71 14.35 -2.52
N GLY A 219 6.59 13.96 -3.44
CA GLY A 219 7.87 13.29 -3.16
C GLY A 219 7.77 11.75 -3.25
N THR A 220 6.68 11.23 -3.84
CA THR A 220 6.47 9.80 -4.06
C THR A 220 7.15 9.30 -5.33
N GLY A 221 7.49 10.20 -6.26
CA GLY A 221 8.14 9.85 -7.52
C GLY A 221 7.17 9.54 -8.67
N SER A 222 5.93 10.02 -8.58
CA SER A 222 4.90 9.89 -9.62
C SER A 222 5.39 10.39 -10.99
N TYR A 223 6.12 11.52 -11.04
CA TYR A 223 6.71 12.02 -12.28
C TYR A 223 7.59 10.98 -12.97
N THR A 224 8.44 10.31 -12.18
CA THR A 224 9.41 9.33 -12.67
C THR A 224 8.72 8.07 -13.19
N ILE A 225 7.84 7.46 -12.39
CA ILE A 225 7.21 6.18 -12.76
C ILE A 225 6.23 6.31 -13.93
N ILE A 226 5.56 7.46 -14.05
CA ILE A 226 4.73 7.79 -15.21
C ILE A 226 5.61 7.92 -16.45
N GLY A 227 6.72 8.66 -16.33
CA GLY A 227 7.71 8.78 -17.39
C GLY A 227 8.25 7.42 -17.85
N GLN A 228 8.59 6.54 -16.91
CA GLN A 228 9.05 5.18 -17.18
C GLN A 228 7.99 4.33 -17.89
N THR A 229 6.73 4.40 -17.43
CA THR A 229 5.63 3.66 -18.06
C THR A 229 5.41 4.11 -19.50
N THR A 230 5.44 5.42 -19.77
CA THR A 230 5.30 5.95 -21.13
C THR A 230 6.50 5.62 -22.00
N ALA A 231 7.72 5.72 -21.48
CA ALA A 231 8.95 5.35 -22.17
C ALA A 231 8.89 3.88 -22.64
N GLU A 232 8.54 2.98 -21.74
CA GLU A 232 8.36 1.55 -22.01
C GLU A 232 7.29 1.32 -23.09
N MET A 233 6.12 1.92 -22.92
CA MET A 233 4.99 1.74 -23.83
C MET A 233 5.22 2.33 -25.22
N MET A 234 6.05 3.36 -25.35
CA MET A 234 6.31 4.04 -26.63
C MET A 234 7.66 3.65 -27.24
N GLY A 235 8.42 2.77 -26.60
CA GLY A 235 9.75 2.33 -27.08
C GLY A 235 10.76 3.48 -27.15
N LEU A 236 10.74 4.39 -26.17
CA LEU A 236 11.56 5.60 -26.15
C LEU A 236 12.48 5.64 -24.92
N PRO A 237 13.63 6.33 -25.00
CA PRO A 237 14.38 6.69 -23.80
C PRO A 237 13.61 7.74 -22.96
N LEU A 238 13.88 7.77 -21.65
CA LEU A 238 13.14 8.61 -20.70
C LEU A 238 13.27 10.11 -20.98
N ASP A 239 14.39 10.55 -21.56
CA ASP A 239 14.64 11.94 -21.94
C ASP A 239 13.75 12.45 -23.10
N ARG A 240 12.98 11.55 -23.72
CA ARG A 240 11.95 11.86 -24.72
C ARG A 240 10.55 12.02 -24.13
N ILE A 241 10.41 11.86 -22.81
CA ILE A 241 9.12 11.93 -22.14
C ILE A 241 9.01 13.21 -21.31
N ILE A 242 7.94 13.96 -21.52
CA ILE A 242 7.58 15.13 -20.72
C ILE A 242 6.36 14.77 -19.89
N VAL A 243 6.48 14.82 -18.56
CA VAL A 243 5.37 14.51 -17.66
C VAL A 243 4.86 15.81 -17.04
N LYS A 244 3.55 16.03 -17.10
CA LYS A 244 2.85 17.18 -16.50
C LYS A 244 1.76 16.68 -15.57
N LEU A 245 1.84 17.06 -14.30
CA LEU A 245 0.96 16.57 -13.23
C LEU A 245 0.24 17.72 -12.51
N ALA A 246 -0.75 17.37 -11.69
CA ALA A 246 -1.41 18.25 -10.72
C ALA A 246 -2.06 19.51 -11.32
N ASP A 247 -2.80 19.35 -12.42
CA ASP A 247 -3.66 20.39 -12.99
C ASP A 247 -5.05 19.82 -13.23
N THR A 248 -6.08 20.53 -12.76
CA THR A 248 -7.49 20.10 -12.87
C THR A 248 -8.01 20.13 -14.31
N ARG A 249 -7.24 20.68 -15.26
CA ARG A 249 -7.51 20.60 -16.70
C ARG A 249 -6.98 19.30 -17.33
N PHE A 250 -6.19 18.53 -16.59
CA PHE A 250 -5.71 17.21 -17.02
C PHE A 250 -6.73 16.13 -16.65
N PRO A 251 -6.69 14.97 -17.33
CA PRO A 251 -7.62 13.87 -17.05
C PRO A 251 -7.61 13.47 -15.58
N GLU A 252 -8.79 13.12 -15.06
CA GLU A 252 -9.00 12.77 -13.67
C GLU A 252 -8.15 11.57 -13.26
N ALA A 253 -7.50 11.69 -12.11
CA ALA A 253 -6.80 10.60 -11.44
C ALA A 253 -7.14 10.64 -9.96
N PHE A 254 -6.96 9.51 -9.27
CA PHE A 254 -7.26 9.40 -7.84
C PHE A 254 -6.41 10.33 -6.94
N GLY A 255 -5.30 10.85 -7.45
CA GLY A 255 -4.36 11.64 -6.67
C GLY A 255 -3.55 10.80 -5.66
N GLY A 256 -3.02 11.46 -4.63
CA GLY A 256 -2.14 10.85 -3.64
C GLY A 256 -2.86 10.45 -2.36
N GLY A 257 -3.16 9.16 -2.19
CA GLY A 257 -3.79 8.63 -0.98
C GLY A 257 -3.85 7.10 -0.97
N GLY A 258 -4.10 6.50 0.20
CA GLY A 258 -4.41 5.07 0.32
C GLY A 258 -3.39 4.09 -0.28
N GLN A 259 -2.16 4.54 -0.56
CA GLN A 259 -1.15 3.84 -1.38
C GLN A 259 -1.63 3.36 -2.76
N ALA A 260 -2.72 3.91 -3.30
CA ALA A 260 -3.24 3.55 -4.62
C ALA A 260 -2.48 4.21 -5.78
N GLY A 261 -1.90 5.38 -5.51
CA GLY A 261 -1.54 6.37 -6.53
C GLY A 261 -0.60 5.85 -7.63
N ALA A 262 0.43 5.08 -7.28
CA ALA A 262 1.37 4.58 -8.27
C ALA A 262 0.70 3.62 -9.26
N ALA A 263 0.07 2.56 -8.75
CA ALA A 263 -0.55 1.52 -9.57
C ALA A 263 -1.67 2.10 -10.47
N THR A 264 -2.50 2.98 -9.93
CA THR A 264 -3.63 3.55 -10.68
C THR A 264 -3.17 4.55 -11.72
N ALA A 265 -2.24 5.46 -11.39
CA ALA A 265 -1.73 6.43 -12.33
C ALA A 265 -0.99 5.76 -13.50
N THR A 266 -0.11 4.79 -13.24
CA THR A 266 0.59 4.08 -14.31
C THR A 266 -0.36 3.24 -15.16
N ALA A 267 -1.43 2.67 -14.58
CA ALA A 267 -2.44 1.95 -15.36
C ALA A 267 -3.26 2.88 -16.26
N GLY A 268 -3.61 4.09 -15.80
CA GLY A 268 -4.26 5.10 -16.64
C GLY A 268 -3.36 5.55 -17.80
N VAL A 269 -2.07 5.77 -17.52
CA VAL A 269 -1.07 6.09 -18.55
C VAL A 269 -0.90 4.95 -19.53
N TYR A 270 -0.88 3.70 -19.07
CA TYR A 270 -0.85 2.51 -19.91
C TYR A 270 -2.03 2.50 -20.89
N ALA A 271 -3.27 2.69 -20.41
CA ALA A 271 -4.46 2.74 -21.25
C ALA A 271 -4.37 3.83 -22.33
N ALA A 272 -3.96 5.04 -21.94
CA ALA A 272 -3.78 6.15 -22.87
C ALA A 272 -2.66 5.87 -23.90
N CYS A 273 -1.57 5.21 -23.50
CA CYS A 273 -0.51 4.80 -24.42
C CYS A 273 -0.95 3.70 -25.39
N VAL A 274 -1.76 2.73 -24.95
CA VAL A 274 -2.33 1.71 -25.86
C VAL A 274 -3.13 2.39 -26.97
N LYS A 275 -4.01 3.33 -26.60
CA LYS A 275 -4.80 4.10 -27.56
C LYS A 275 -3.94 4.99 -28.46
N LEU A 276 -2.87 5.58 -27.92
CA LEU A 276 -1.91 6.34 -28.73
C LEU A 276 -1.20 5.45 -29.74
N ARG A 277 -0.80 4.23 -29.36
CA ARG A 277 -0.16 3.26 -30.26
C ARG A 277 -1.08 2.88 -31.42
N GLU A 278 -2.38 2.70 -31.16
CA GLU A 278 -3.39 2.46 -32.21
C GLU A 278 -3.49 3.63 -33.19
N ALA A 279 -3.55 4.86 -32.68
CA ALA A 279 -3.59 6.07 -33.50
C ALA A 279 -2.31 6.25 -34.33
N VAL A 280 -1.14 5.96 -33.73
CA VAL A 280 0.16 5.97 -34.42
C VAL A 280 0.22 4.91 -35.53
N ALA A 281 -0.19 3.67 -35.24
CA ALA A 281 -0.24 2.60 -36.23
C ALA A 281 -1.15 2.98 -37.41
N THR A 282 -2.31 3.55 -37.12
CA THR A 282 -3.27 4.04 -38.13
C THR A 282 -2.64 5.13 -39.00
N SER A 283 -1.98 6.13 -38.39
CA SER A 283 -1.29 7.21 -39.11
C SER A 283 -0.20 6.68 -40.06
N LEU A 284 0.50 5.62 -39.67
CA LEU A 284 1.55 4.98 -40.47
C LEU A 284 1.04 3.96 -41.50
N GLY A 285 -0.27 3.70 -41.54
CA GLY A 285 -0.87 2.67 -42.38
C GLY A 285 -0.39 1.27 -42.00
N PHE A 286 -0.26 0.99 -40.71
CA PHE A 286 -0.01 -0.34 -40.15
C PHE A 286 -1.30 -0.95 -39.62
N ASN A 287 -1.40 -2.28 -39.70
CA ASN A 287 -2.45 -3.00 -38.98
C ASN A 287 -2.04 -3.09 -37.50
N SER A 288 -2.88 -2.60 -36.59
CA SER A 288 -2.51 -2.36 -35.17
C SER A 288 -2.19 -3.63 -34.37
N GLY A 289 -2.64 -4.80 -34.82
CA GLY A 289 -2.46 -6.07 -34.09
C GLY A 289 -1.01 -6.55 -33.97
N ASP A 290 -0.15 -6.22 -34.92
CA ASP A 290 1.24 -6.71 -35.02
C ASP A 290 2.25 -5.55 -35.16
N VAL A 291 2.16 -4.58 -34.23
CA VAL A 291 3.05 -3.40 -34.23
C VAL A 291 3.90 -3.37 -32.96
N GLU A 292 5.21 -3.36 -33.16
CA GLU A 292 6.20 -3.19 -32.11
C GLU A 292 6.67 -1.72 -32.07
N PHE A 293 6.85 -1.20 -30.85
CA PHE A 293 7.42 0.11 -30.60
C PHE A 293 8.72 -0.12 -29.83
N ALA A 294 9.86 0.17 -30.45
CA ALA A 294 11.18 -0.09 -29.88
C ALA A 294 12.21 0.85 -30.51
N ASP A 295 13.20 1.28 -29.72
CA ASP A 295 14.33 2.10 -30.17
C ASP A 295 13.93 3.40 -30.91
N GLY A 296 12.78 3.99 -30.55
CA GLY A 296 12.21 5.17 -31.21
C GLY A 296 11.61 4.89 -32.58
N GLU A 297 11.35 3.63 -32.92
CA GLU A 297 10.75 3.17 -34.17
C GLU A 297 9.43 2.44 -33.93
N VAL A 298 8.58 2.47 -34.96
CA VAL A 298 7.38 1.65 -35.09
C VAL A 298 7.65 0.60 -36.17
N ARG A 299 7.56 -0.67 -35.81
CA ARG A 299 7.92 -1.81 -36.65
C ARG A 299 6.69 -2.68 -36.91
N SER A 300 6.50 -3.07 -38.17
CA SER A 300 5.47 -4.03 -38.59
C SER A 300 5.97 -4.85 -39.77
N GLY A 301 6.21 -6.15 -39.55
CA GLY A 301 6.93 -7.01 -40.48
C GLY A 301 8.30 -6.43 -40.84
N ASN A 302 8.54 -6.20 -42.14
CA ASN A 302 9.80 -5.63 -42.64
C ASN A 302 9.80 -4.08 -42.68
N ARG A 303 8.68 -3.43 -42.36
CA ARG A 303 8.59 -1.96 -42.38
C ARG A 303 9.03 -1.42 -41.01
N ARG A 304 9.90 -0.42 -41.04
CA ARG A 304 10.36 0.34 -39.86
C ARG A 304 10.21 1.81 -40.16
N VAL A 305 9.57 2.54 -39.25
CA VAL A 305 9.37 3.98 -39.39
C VAL A 305 9.74 4.65 -38.07
N PRO A 306 10.56 5.72 -38.08
CA PRO A 306 10.80 6.51 -36.87
C PRO A 306 9.47 6.99 -36.28
N LEU A 307 9.31 6.93 -34.96
CA LEU A 307 8.06 7.29 -34.27
C LEU A 307 7.59 8.71 -34.62
N ALA A 308 8.53 9.66 -34.69
CA ALA A 308 8.26 11.04 -35.12
C ALA A 308 7.61 11.12 -36.52
N GLY A 309 7.85 10.12 -37.37
CA GLY A 309 7.23 9.99 -38.68
C GLY A 309 5.71 9.86 -38.64
N ALA A 310 5.15 9.33 -37.55
CA ALA A 310 3.70 9.22 -37.37
C ALA A 310 3.02 10.58 -37.16
N ALA A 311 3.72 11.56 -36.58
CA ALA A 311 3.20 12.88 -36.26
C ALA A 311 3.59 13.95 -37.30
N LYS A 312 3.93 13.55 -38.54
CA LYS A 312 4.29 14.50 -39.63
C LYS A 312 3.14 15.43 -40.01
N ALA A 313 1.90 14.96 -39.96
CA ALA A 313 0.71 15.74 -40.29
C ALA A 313 0.23 16.63 -39.12
N GLY A 314 0.84 16.49 -37.94
CA GLY A 314 0.46 17.16 -36.71
C GLY A 314 0.60 16.22 -35.50
N PRO A 315 0.53 16.77 -34.28
CA PRO A 315 0.56 15.97 -33.06
C PRO A 315 -0.58 14.95 -33.02
N ILE A 316 -0.30 13.75 -32.49
CA ILE A 316 -1.30 12.72 -32.25
C ILE A 316 -1.55 12.65 -30.75
N THR A 317 -2.79 12.86 -30.35
CA THR A 317 -3.23 12.84 -28.95
C THR A 317 -4.18 11.68 -28.71
N ALA A 318 -3.97 10.96 -27.63
CA ALA A 318 -4.93 9.98 -27.11
C ALA A 318 -5.21 10.25 -25.63
N GLU A 319 -6.45 10.04 -25.22
CA GLU A 319 -6.88 10.11 -23.84
C GLU A 319 -7.69 8.87 -23.52
N ASP A 320 -7.38 8.24 -22.40
CA ASP A 320 -8.10 7.08 -21.90
C ASP A 320 -7.99 6.95 -20.38
N LYS A 321 -8.79 6.04 -19.81
CA LYS A 321 -8.80 5.69 -18.39
C LYS A 321 -8.75 4.19 -18.18
N MET A 322 -8.09 3.78 -17.10
CA MET A 322 -8.20 2.41 -16.62
C MET A 322 -9.47 2.23 -15.80
N GLU A 323 -10.23 1.18 -16.10
CA GLU A 323 -11.37 0.74 -15.30
C GLU A 323 -11.14 -0.68 -14.77
N TYR A 324 -11.78 -1.01 -13.66
CA TYR A 324 -11.55 -2.27 -12.96
C TYR A 324 -12.86 -3.06 -12.82
N GLY A 325 -12.78 -4.34 -13.13
CA GLY A 325 -13.89 -5.29 -12.95
C GLY A 325 -14.02 -5.77 -11.50
N ASP A 326 -14.42 -7.04 -11.34
CA ASP A 326 -14.78 -7.62 -10.05
C ASP A 326 -13.62 -8.29 -9.29
N LEU A 327 -12.37 -8.13 -9.73
CA LEU A 327 -11.22 -8.84 -9.14
C LEU A 327 -11.06 -8.57 -7.64
N SER A 328 -11.28 -7.32 -7.19
CA SER A 328 -11.25 -6.96 -5.77
C SER A 328 -12.40 -7.57 -4.95
N LYS A 329 -13.47 -8.05 -5.61
CA LYS A 329 -14.54 -8.84 -4.97
C LYS A 329 -14.20 -10.33 -4.90
N ARG A 330 -13.39 -10.82 -5.85
CA ARG A 330 -12.96 -12.23 -5.92
C ARG A 330 -11.71 -12.53 -5.10
N TYR A 331 -10.85 -11.54 -4.92
CA TYR A 331 -9.59 -11.64 -4.19
C TYR A 331 -9.42 -10.50 -3.22
N GLU A 332 -8.77 -10.77 -2.09
CA GLU A 332 -8.31 -9.74 -1.17
C GLU A 332 -6.92 -9.24 -1.58
N GLN A 333 -6.81 -7.94 -1.82
CA GLN A 333 -5.58 -7.30 -2.31
C GLN A 333 -4.92 -6.51 -1.18
N GLN A 334 -3.79 -7.02 -0.74
CA GLN A 334 -3.00 -6.46 0.36
C GLN A 334 -1.51 -6.48 -0.01
N THR A 335 -0.77 -5.60 0.63
CA THR A 335 0.69 -5.63 0.66
C THR A 335 1.14 -6.13 2.03
N PHE A 336 2.27 -6.83 2.07
CA PHE A 336 2.82 -7.43 3.28
C PHE A 336 4.28 -7.04 3.46
N GLY A 337 4.75 -7.09 4.70
CA GLY A 337 6.16 -6.87 5.03
C GLY A 337 6.53 -7.48 6.38
N ALA A 338 7.81 -7.45 6.69
CA ALA A 338 8.35 -7.79 8.00
C ALA A 338 9.43 -6.78 8.37
N HIS A 339 9.31 -6.20 9.56
CA HIS A 339 10.27 -5.27 10.12
C HIS A 339 11.12 -5.97 11.17
N PHE A 340 12.42 -5.73 11.12
CA PHE A 340 13.40 -6.19 12.10
C PHE A 340 14.22 -4.98 12.55
N CYS A 341 14.50 -4.88 13.85
CA CYS A 341 15.18 -3.72 14.43
C CYS A 341 16.09 -4.14 15.58
N GLU A 342 17.30 -3.57 15.64
CA GLU A 342 18.18 -3.62 16.80
C GLU A 342 18.12 -2.26 17.50
N VAL A 343 17.96 -2.27 18.81
CA VAL A 343 17.98 -1.06 19.64
C VAL A 343 18.99 -1.21 20.76
N GLY A 344 19.66 -0.10 21.07
CA GLY A 344 20.36 0.09 22.33
C GLY A 344 19.49 0.89 23.29
N VAL A 345 19.38 0.43 24.54
CA VAL A 345 18.80 1.18 25.65
C VAL A 345 19.88 1.46 26.68
N ASP A 346 20.20 2.73 26.94
CA ASP A 346 21.17 3.07 27.98
C ASP A 346 20.62 2.65 29.34
N ALA A 347 21.38 1.83 30.08
CA ALA A 347 20.90 1.19 31.30
C ALA A 347 20.68 2.15 32.48
N TRP A 348 21.16 3.39 32.40
CA TRP A 348 21.06 4.38 33.47
C TRP A 348 19.97 5.42 33.18
N THR A 349 19.90 5.88 31.94
CA THR A 349 19.03 6.99 31.52
C THR A 349 17.75 6.50 30.84
N GLY A 350 17.73 5.27 30.33
CA GLY A 350 16.64 4.75 29.51
C GLY A 350 16.58 5.33 28.10
N GLU A 351 17.62 6.07 27.66
CA GLU A 351 17.68 6.57 26.30
C GLU A 351 17.73 5.43 25.28
N ILE A 352 16.90 5.53 24.24
CA ILE A 352 16.78 4.51 23.19
C ILE A 352 17.42 5.03 21.90
N ARG A 353 18.23 4.19 21.23
CA ARG A 353 18.79 4.45 19.91
C ARG A 353 18.63 3.22 19.02
N ILE A 354 18.20 3.42 17.78
CA ILE A 354 18.22 2.38 16.74
C ILE A 354 19.67 2.17 16.30
N ARG A 355 20.08 0.92 16.08
CA ARG A 355 21.45 0.52 15.71
C ARG A 355 21.54 0.01 14.28
#